data_AF-A0A9J5X242-F1
#
_entry.id   AF-A0A9J5X242-F1
#
_cell.length_a   1.000
_cell.length_b   1.000
_cell.length_c   1.000
_cell.angle_alpha   90.00
_cell.angle_beta   90.00
_cell.angle_gamma   90.00
#
_symmetry.space_group_name_H-M   'P 1'
#
loop_
_entity.id
_entity.type
_entity.pdbx_description
1 polymer ?
#
loop_
_entity_poly.entity_id
_entity_poly.type
_entity_poly.pdbx_seq_one_letter_code
_entity_poly.pdbx_strand_id
1 'polypeptide(L)'
;MTPGDEVEDMFILLNEVKRHIPFVTAVSSGAIAFDYQRLRVESLCSRLRIVSLAYLWKQDQSFLLQEMTRNGIIAIAVKVAAIGLNPSKHLGKEIAYLEPHLHKLKELYGINNARIVLDEFQIVLHSPDSIAPVGILHPLAFHLENKVESISSNGIDEASNLDTVFEVEGDVQQEGEAASEFVAKSSER
;
A
#
# COMPACT_ATOMS: atom_id res chain seq x y z
N MET A 1 -15.46 -4.87 -19.33
CA MET A 1 -15.18 -3.54 -18.78
C MET A 1 -16.08 -3.34 -17.59
N THR A 2 -15.50 -3.02 -16.43
CA THR A 2 -16.22 -2.80 -15.18
C THR A 2 -16.65 -1.34 -15.10
N PRO A 3 -17.94 -1.03 -14.83
CA PRO A 3 -18.38 0.33 -14.58
C PRO A 3 -17.61 0.97 -13.41
N GLY A 4 -17.14 2.20 -13.58
CA GLY A 4 -16.39 2.94 -12.53
C GLY A 4 -14.90 2.60 -12.44
N ASP A 5 -14.32 2.01 -13.48
CA ASP A 5 -12.89 1.70 -13.53
C ASP A 5 -12.04 2.96 -13.76
N GLU A 6 -11.19 3.34 -12.79
CA GLU A 6 -10.37 4.56 -12.85
C GLU A 6 -9.40 4.61 -14.06
N VAL A 7 -9.10 3.45 -14.64
CA VAL A 7 -8.26 3.37 -15.85
C VAL A 7 -8.95 3.98 -17.06
N GLU A 8 -10.28 3.90 -17.16
CA GLU A 8 -11.01 4.51 -18.26
C GLU A 8 -11.04 6.04 -18.15
N ASP A 9 -11.17 6.56 -16.94
CA ASP A 9 -11.07 8.01 -16.70
C ASP A 9 -9.69 8.54 -17.10
N MET A 10 -8.63 7.80 -16.76
CA MET A 10 -7.27 8.15 -17.18
C MET A 10 -7.09 8.03 -18.70
N PHE A 11 -7.73 7.05 -19.35
CA PHE A 11 -7.72 6.95 -20.82
C PHE A 11 -8.36 8.18 -21.46
N ILE A 12 -9.52 8.63 -20.97
CA ILE A 12 -10.22 9.83 -21.47
C ILE A 12 -9.31 11.05 -21.33
N LEU A 13 -8.70 11.24 -20.15
CA LEU A 13 -7.76 12.34 -19.90
C LEU A 13 -6.57 12.31 -20.86
N LEU A 14 -5.90 11.18 -20.99
CA LEU A 14 -4.71 11.06 -21.84
C LEU A 14 -5.03 11.19 -23.33
N ASN A 15 -6.23 10.75 -23.75
CA ASN A 15 -6.71 11.00 -25.10
C ASN A 15 -6.88 12.50 -25.37
N GLU A 16 -7.41 13.24 -24.39
CA GLU A 16 -7.57 14.70 -24.50
C GLU A 16 -6.22 15.44 -24.51
N VAL A 17 -5.26 14.98 -23.69
CA VAL A 17 -3.87 15.47 -23.72
C VAL A 17 -3.26 15.23 -25.10
N LYS A 18 -3.45 14.04 -25.69
CA LYS A 18 -2.91 13.72 -27.01
C LYS A 18 -3.53 14.57 -28.12
N ARG A 19 -4.81 14.95 -28.01
CA ARG A 19 -5.46 15.88 -28.95
C ARG A 19 -4.85 17.27 -28.90
N HIS A 20 -4.57 17.76 -27.69
CA HIS A 20 -3.98 19.08 -27.48
C HIS A 20 -2.47 19.13 -27.72
N ILE A 21 -1.78 18.00 -27.53
CA ILE A 21 -0.32 17.88 -27.65
C ILE A 21 0.00 16.67 -28.55
N PRO A 22 -0.15 16.80 -29.88
CA PRO A 22 -0.06 15.66 -30.81
C PRO A 22 1.30 14.98 -30.87
N PHE A 23 2.35 15.62 -30.38
CA PHE A 23 3.72 15.09 -30.36
C PHE A 23 4.04 14.27 -29.09
N VAL A 24 3.10 14.13 -28.14
CA VAL A 24 3.28 13.23 -27.00
C VAL A 24 3.37 11.79 -27.50
N THR A 25 4.50 11.15 -27.23
CA THR A 25 4.78 9.78 -27.64
C THR A 25 4.80 8.79 -26.48
N ALA A 26 4.80 9.27 -25.23
CA ALA A 26 4.97 8.41 -24.07
C ALA A 26 4.29 8.95 -22.80
N VAL A 27 3.99 8.05 -21.86
CA VAL A 27 3.57 8.32 -20.49
C VAL A 27 4.60 7.69 -19.56
N SER A 28 5.14 8.49 -18.64
CA SER A 28 5.97 7.98 -17.54
C SER A 28 5.11 7.75 -16.30
N SER A 29 5.27 6.59 -15.67
CA SER A 29 4.57 6.22 -14.44
C SER A 29 5.57 5.89 -13.33
N GLY A 30 5.17 6.21 -12.08
CA GLY A 30 5.93 5.88 -10.88
C GLY A 30 5.66 4.49 -10.32
N ALA A 31 5.32 3.50 -11.16
CA ALA A 31 5.12 2.13 -10.70
C ALA A 31 6.47 1.52 -10.28
N ILE A 32 6.57 1.03 -9.03
CA ILE A 32 7.83 0.54 -8.44
C ILE A 32 7.84 -0.99 -8.36
N ALA A 33 6.95 -1.59 -7.58
CA ALA A 33 7.06 -3.01 -7.21
C ALA A 33 6.04 -3.93 -7.90
N PHE A 34 4.83 -3.46 -8.18
CA PHE A 34 3.73 -4.34 -8.57
C PHE A 34 3.42 -4.30 -10.07
N ASP A 35 3.34 -5.49 -10.66
CA ASP A 35 2.98 -5.68 -12.07
C ASP A 35 1.58 -5.14 -12.37
N TYR A 36 0.63 -5.28 -11.43
CA TYR A 36 -0.73 -4.77 -11.60
C TYR A 36 -0.78 -3.29 -11.98
N GLN A 37 -0.02 -2.44 -11.26
CA GLN A 37 0.00 -0.99 -11.52
C GLN A 37 0.59 -0.69 -12.91
N ARG A 38 1.70 -1.34 -13.26
CA ARG A 38 2.34 -1.19 -14.57
C ARG A 38 1.41 -1.63 -15.70
N LEU A 39 0.80 -2.80 -15.58
CA LEU A 39 -0.05 -3.39 -16.61
C LEU A 39 -1.30 -2.55 -16.88
N ARG A 40 -1.86 -1.89 -15.86
CA ARG A 40 -2.98 -0.95 -16.00
C ARG A 40 -2.57 0.24 -16.87
N VAL A 41 -1.41 0.85 -16.61
CA VAL A 41 -0.82 1.94 -17.43
C VAL A 41 -0.43 1.49 -18.83
N GLU A 42 0.06 0.26 -18.99
CA GLU A 42 0.40 -0.27 -20.31
C GLU A 42 -0.82 -0.53 -21.18
N SER A 43 -1.91 -1.02 -20.60
CA SER A 43 -3.16 -1.31 -21.31
C SER A 43 -3.74 -0.06 -21.99
N LEU A 44 -3.80 1.07 -21.27
CA LEU A 44 -4.22 2.36 -21.83
C LEU A 44 -3.22 2.94 -22.82
N CYS A 45 -1.91 2.86 -22.57
CA CYS A 45 -0.89 3.35 -23.49
C CYS A 45 -0.94 2.60 -24.83
N SER A 46 -1.14 1.29 -24.79
CA SER A 46 -1.34 0.43 -25.97
C SER A 46 -2.53 0.91 -26.81
N ARG A 47 -3.68 1.17 -26.16
CA ARG A 47 -4.89 1.69 -26.83
C ARG A 47 -4.69 3.07 -27.43
N LEU A 48 -3.94 3.95 -26.76
CA LEU A 48 -3.62 5.29 -27.23
C LEU A 48 -2.47 5.33 -28.23
N ARG A 49 -1.80 4.20 -28.50
CA ARG A 49 -0.59 4.12 -29.33
C ARG A 49 0.50 5.10 -28.86
N ILE A 50 0.77 5.09 -27.56
CA ILE A 50 1.87 5.80 -26.92
C ILE A 50 2.67 4.81 -26.06
N VAL A 51 3.93 5.13 -25.78
CA VAL A 51 4.84 4.26 -25.03
C VAL A 51 4.59 4.40 -23.53
N SER A 52 4.50 3.28 -22.81
CA SER A 52 4.52 3.28 -21.34
C SER A 52 5.96 3.21 -20.83
N LEU A 53 6.35 4.13 -19.95
CA LEU A 53 7.67 4.20 -19.35
C LEU A 53 7.54 3.99 -17.83
N ALA A 54 8.02 2.85 -17.35
CA ALA A 54 8.01 2.50 -15.92
C ALA A 54 9.45 2.25 -15.45
N TYR A 55 10.28 3.30 -15.43
CA TYR A 55 11.72 3.20 -15.15
C TYR A 55 12.06 2.63 -13.76
N LEU A 56 11.16 2.79 -12.79
CA LEU A 56 11.35 2.32 -11.42
C LEU A 56 10.87 0.87 -11.21
N TRP A 57 10.24 0.27 -12.23
CA TRP A 57 9.64 -1.05 -12.10
C TRP A 57 10.70 -2.13 -11.87
N LYS A 58 10.50 -2.93 -10.83
CA LYS A 58 11.41 -4.02 -10.40
C LYS A 58 12.84 -3.57 -10.08
N GLN A 59 13.05 -2.29 -9.81
CA GLN A 59 14.30 -1.84 -9.19
C GLN A 59 14.40 -2.36 -7.76
N ASP A 60 15.63 -2.58 -7.27
CA ASP A 60 15.84 -2.90 -5.85
C ASP A 60 15.37 -1.71 -5.00
N GLN A 61 14.50 -1.99 -4.03
CA GLN A 61 13.85 -0.96 -3.23
C GLN A 61 14.82 -0.28 -2.27
N SER A 62 15.82 -1.01 -1.78
CA SER A 62 16.85 -0.43 -0.90
C SER A 62 17.75 0.52 -1.67
N PHE A 63 18.19 0.12 -2.87
CA PHE A 63 18.93 0.96 -3.78
C PHE A 63 18.14 2.20 -4.20
N LEU A 64 16.86 2.03 -4.58
CA LEU A 64 15.99 3.15 -4.96
C LEU A 64 15.82 4.14 -3.81
N LEU A 65 15.58 3.66 -2.58
CA LEU A 65 15.47 4.50 -1.40
C LEU A 65 16.75 5.31 -1.15
N GLN A 66 17.90 4.66 -1.29
CA GLN A 66 19.20 5.30 -1.15
C GLN A 66 19.45 6.34 -2.25
N GLU A 67 19.10 6.04 -3.50
CA GLU A 67 19.17 6.98 -4.63
C GLU A 67 18.27 8.20 -4.42
N MET A 68 17.06 8.02 -3.88
CA MET A 68 16.19 9.15 -3.55
C MET A 68 16.86 10.11 -2.56
N THR A 69 17.45 9.57 -1.48
CA THR A 69 18.20 10.35 -0.49
C THR A 69 19.45 11.01 -1.11
N ARG A 70 20.23 10.25 -1.90
CA ARG A 70 21.46 10.73 -2.56
C ARG A 70 21.18 11.87 -3.54
N ASN A 71 20.07 11.82 -4.26
CA ASN A 71 19.65 12.86 -5.20
C ASN A 71 18.93 14.04 -4.53
N GLY A 72 18.90 14.09 -3.19
CA GLY A 72 18.35 15.23 -2.43
C GLY A 72 16.82 15.30 -2.42
N ILE A 73 16.11 14.19 -2.63
CA ILE A 73 14.65 14.17 -2.54
C ILE A 73 14.23 14.23 -1.07
N ILE A 74 13.58 15.34 -0.69
CA ILE A 74 12.98 15.52 0.63
C ILE A 74 11.57 14.93 0.64
N ALA A 75 11.46 13.64 0.96
CA ALA A 75 10.18 12.94 1.10
C ALA A 75 9.80 12.82 2.58
N ILE A 76 8.55 13.12 2.93
CA ILE A 76 8.03 13.10 4.30
C ILE A 76 7.01 11.96 4.47
N ALA A 77 7.14 11.17 5.53
CA ALA A 77 6.17 10.14 5.84
C ALA A 77 4.86 10.75 6.36
N VAL A 78 3.78 10.63 5.59
CA VAL A 78 2.44 11.14 5.94
C VAL A 78 1.49 10.08 6.50
N LYS A 79 1.90 8.80 6.47
CA LYS A 79 1.19 7.66 7.06
C LYS A 79 2.17 6.53 7.32
N VAL A 80 1.95 5.76 8.39
CA VAL A 80 2.63 4.50 8.64
C VAL A 80 1.61 3.41 8.97
N ALA A 81 1.77 2.24 8.37
CA ALA A 81 0.85 1.11 8.53
C ALA A 81 1.58 -0.21 8.25
N ALA A 82 2.71 -0.41 8.92
CA ALA A 82 3.50 -1.63 8.81
C ALA A 82 4.03 -2.02 10.19
N ILE A 83 4.24 -3.32 10.40
CA ILE A 83 4.86 -3.84 11.62
C ILE A 83 6.21 -3.16 11.86
N GLY A 84 6.48 -2.81 13.12
CA GLY A 84 7.70 -2.10 13.51
C GLY A 84 7.74 -0.61 13.16
N LEU A 85 6.70 -0.04 12.55
CA LEU A 85 6.54 1.41 12.45
C LEU A 85 5.63 1.96 13.55
N ASN A 86 6.10 2.98 14.26
CA ASN A 86 5.35 3.68 15.30
C ASN A 86 4.93 5.08 14.81
N PRO A 87 3.63 5.41 14.77
CA PRO A 87 3.16 6.73 14.31
C PRO A 87 3.79 7.89 15.07
N SER A 88 3.86 7.83 16.40
CA SER A 88 4.42 8.90 17.24
C SER A 88 5.91 9.14 17.01
N LYS A 89 6.65 8.15 16.47
CA LYS A 89 8.09 8.25 16.20
C LYS A 89 8.40 8.57 14.74
N HIS A 90 7.62 8.03 13.80
CA HIS A 90 7.98 8.00 12.39
C HIS A 90 7.14 8.93 11.50
N LEU A 91 5.92 9.29 11.93
CA LEU A 91 5.08 10.21 11.15
C LEU A 91 5.71 11.60 11.11
N GLY A 92 5.64 12.25 9.95
CA GLY A 92 6.23 13.57 9.72
C GLY A 92 7.75 13.59 9.62
N LYS A 93 8.42 12.42 9.69
CA LYS A 93 9.87 12.32 9.49
C LYS A 93 10.23 12.20 8.02
N GLU A 94 11.41 12.70 7.68
CA GLU A 94 11.99 12.50 6.36
C GLU A 94 12.32 11.03 6.11
N ILE A 95 12.18 10.62 4.86
CA ILE A 95 12.55 9.28 4.41
C ILE A 95 14.04 9.00 4.66
N ALA A 96 14.91 10.00 4.50
CA ALA A 96 16.33 9.88 4.82
C ALA A 96 16.59 9.52 6.30
N TYR A 97 15.79 10.08 7.21
CA TYR A 97 15.85 9.73 8.63
C TYR A 97 15.33 8.31 8.90
N LEU A 98 14.32 7.88 8.15
CA LEU A 98 13.68 6.57 8.31
C LEU A 98 14.47 5.43 7.64
N GLU A 99 15.31 5.71 6.65
CA GLU A 99 16.01 4.72 5.83
C GLU A 99 16.71 3.61 6.64
N PRO A 100 17.53 3.91 7.67
CA PRO A 100 18.20 2.85 8.43
C PRO A 100 17.22 1.95 9.18
N HIS A 101 16.13 2.53 9.69
CA HIS A 101 15.07 1.78 10.38
C HIS A 101 14.30 0.90 9.39
N LEU A 102 13.98 1.42 8.21
CA LEU A 102 13.30 0.66 7.16
C LEU A 102 14.15 -0.51 6.65
N HIS A 103 15.47 -0.34 6.52
CA HIS A 103 16.38 -1.44 6.19
C HIS A 103 16.41 -2.51 7.27
N LYS A 104 16.48 -2.12 8.54
CA LYS A 104 16.37 -3.08 9.64
C LYS A 104 15.03 -3.83 9.64
N LEU A 105 13.92 -3.13 9.38
CA LEU A 105 12.61 -3.78 9.27
C LEU A 105 12.54 -4.74 8.08
N LYS A 106 13.16 -4.40 6.94
CA LYS A 106 13.27 -5.29 5.78
C LYS A 106 14.02 -6.58 6.13
N GLU A 107 15.11 -6.48 6.90
CA GLU A 107 15.88 -7.65 7.36
C GLU A 107 15.11 -8.50 8.38
N LEU A 108 14.45 -7.85 9.35
CA LEU A 108 13.72 -8.55 10.43
C LEU A 108 12.43 -9.21 9.95
N TYR A 109 11.71 -8.56 9.04
CA TYR A 109 10.37 -8.96 8.65
C TYR A 109 10.26 -9.41 7.19
N GLY A 110 11.39 -9.54 6.48
CA GLY A 110 11.51 -10.23 5.20
C GLY A 110 10.30 -10.07 4.27
N ILE A 111 10.29 -8.97 3.50
CA ILE A 111 9.47 -8.68 2.31
C ILE A 111 8.27 -9.62 2.08
N ASN A 112 7.08 -9.22 2.54
CA ASN A 112 5.78 -9.58 1.93
C ASN A 112 5.66 -11.04 1.42
N ASN A 113 6.14 -12.03 2.17
CA ASN A 113 6.16 -13.44 1.75
C ASN A 113 4.75 -13.99 1.55
N ALA A 114 3.75 -13.33 2.13
CA ALA A 114 2.35 -13.61 1.88
C ALA A 114 1.58 -12.35 1.47
N ARG A 115 0.55 -12.54 0.66
CA ARG A 115 -0.53 -11.56 0.48
C ARG A 115 -1.75 -12.04 1.26
N ILE A 116 -2.44 -11.11 1.91
CA ILE A 116 -3.78 -11.38 2.45
C ILE A 116 -4.74 -11.38 1.26
N VAL A 117 -5.39 -12.51 1.00
CA VAL A 117 -6.47 -12.64 0.04
C VAL A 117 -7.77 -12.61 0.82
N LEU A 118 -8.64 -11.66 0.49
CA LEU A 118 -9.98 -11.60 1.06
C LEU A 118 -10.87 -12.57 0.27
N ASP A 119 -11.30 -13.64 0.93
CA ASP A 119 -12.22 -14.63 0.36
C ASP A 119 -13.65 -14.08 0.35
N GLU A 120 -14.04 -13.47 1.46
CA GLU A 120 -15.33 -12.82 1.64
C GLU A 120 -15.14 -11.51 2.41
N PHE A 121 -15.80 -10.45 1.97
CA PHE A 121 -15.78 -9.15 2.64
C PHE A 121 -17.08 -8.39 2.38
N GLN A 122 -17.41 -7.48 3.29
CA GLN A 122 -18.45 -6.50 3.13
C GLN A 122 -17.85 -5.11 3.09
N ILE A 123 -18.46 -4.20 2.33
CA ILE A 123 -18.11 -2.78 2.37
C ILE A 123 -19.28 -2.04 3.00
N VAL A 124 -19.05 -1.44 4.17
CA VAL A 124 -20.03 -0.63 4.88
C VAL A 124 -19.78 0.83 4.54
N LEU A 125 -20.66 1.45 3.77
CA LEU A 125 -20.56 2.87 3.44
C LEU A 125 -20.86 3.74 4.68
N HIS A 126 -19.86 4.49 5.13
CA HIS A 126 -19.95 5.39 6.28
C HIS A 126 -20.36 6.81 5.87
N SER A 127 -19.87 7.32 4.73
CA SER A 127 -20.41 8.53 4.09
C SER A 127 -20.69 8.29 2.60
N PRO A 128 -21.91 8.55 2.12
CA PRO A 128 -22.25 8.45 0.69
C PRO A 128 -21.99 9.78 -0.03
N ASP A 129 -20.84 10.43 0.23
CA ASP A 129 -20.49 11.68 -0.44
C ASP A 129 -20.35 11.48 -1.95
N SER A 130 -20.89 12.40 -2.73
CA SER A 130 -20.89 12.32 -4.20
C SER A 130 -19.50 12.48 -4.83
N ILE A 131 -18.52 12.98 -4.06
CA ILE A 131 -17.16 13.29 -4.53
C ILE A 131 -16.14 12.25 -4.02
N ALA A 132 -16.29 11.78 -2.79
CA ALA A 132 -15.36 10.83 -2.16
C ALA A 132 -16.10 9.96 -1.12
N PRO A 133 -16.88 8.96 -1.56
CA PRO A 133 -17.59 8.08 -0.64
C PRO A 133 -16.58 7.28 0.21
N VAL A 134 -16.81 7.23 1.53
CA VAL A 134 -15.95 6.48 2.46
C VAL A 134 -16.61 5.16 2.81
N GLY A 135 -16.04 4.07 2.29
CA GLY A 135 -16.40 2.69 2.64
C GLY A 135 -15.44 2.10 3.66
N ILE A 136 -15.98 1.49 4.71
CA ILE A 136 -15.21 0.65 5.63
C ILE A 136 -15.22 -0.78 5.07
N LEU A 137 -14.03 -1.29 4.75
CA LEU A 137 -13.86 -2.69 4.37
C LEU A 137 -13.91 -3.57 5.61
N HIS A 138 -14.87 -4.49 5.65
CA HIS A 138 -15.07 -5.47 6.71
C HIS A 138 -14.82 -6.88 6.16
N PRO A 139 -13.61 -7.44 6.34
CA PRO A 139 -13.31 -8.83 5.98
C PRO A 139 -14.19 -9.80 6.77
N LEU A 140 -14.82 -10.75 6.09
CA LEU A 140 -15.57 -11.85 6.71
C LEU A 140 -14.75 -13.15 6.72
N ALA A 141 -14.00 -13.39 5.65
CA ALA A 141 -13.09 -14.52 5.51
C ALA A 141 -11.87 -14.07 4.69
N PHE A 142 -10.68 -14.52 5.09
CA PHE A 142 -9.44 -14.26 4.39
C PHE A 142 -8.40 -15.34 4.67
N HIS A 143 -7.48 -15.52 3.73
CA HIS A 143 -6.33 -16.40 3.90
C HIS A 143 -5.04 -15.71 3.46
N LEU A 144 -3.91 -16.30 3.84
CA LEU A 144 -2.59 -15.88 3.40
C LEU A 144 -2.16 -16.76 2.23
N GLU A 145 -1.79 -16.13 1.12
CA GLU A 145 -1.14 -16.82 0.02
C GLU A 145 0.33 -16.42 -0.04
N ASN A 146 1.22 -17.42 -0.01
CA ASN A 146 2.63 -17.17 -0.17
C ASN A 146 2.94 -16.69 -1.59
N LYS A 147 3.74 -15.63 -1.72
CA LYS A 147 4.29 -15.21 -3.00
C LYS A 147 5.38 -16.20 -3.38
N VAL A 148 5.10 -17.04 -4.38
CA VAL A 148 6.08 -18.00 -4.90
C VAL A 148 7.29 -17.21 -5.42
N GLU A 149 8.44 -17.42 -4.79
CA GLU A 149 9.71 -16.92 -5.31
C GLU A 149 9.96 -17.60 -6.66
N SER A 150 10.08 -16.81 -7.74
CA SER A 150 10.68 -17.31 -8.96
C SER A 150 12.17 -17.50 -8.70
N ILE A 151 12.52 -18.67 -8.14
CA ILE A 151 13.90 -19.08 -7.89
C ILE A 151 14.61 -19.14 -9.24
N SER A 152 15.46 -18.15 -9.54
CA SER A 152 16.56 -18.36 -10.47
C SER A 152 17.53 -19.32 -9.79
N SER A 153 17.54 -20.56 -10.27
CA SER A 153 18.38 -21.65 -9.79
C SER A 153 19.84 -21.23 -9.65
N ASN A 154 20.40 -21.38 -8.45
CA ASN A 154 21.79 -21.80 -8.22
C ASN A 154 21.97 -22.30 -6.78
N GLY A 155 21.83 -23.62 -6.63
CA GLY A 155 22.69 -24.52 -5.83
C GLY A 155 23.00 -24.29 -4.34
N ILE A 156 22.53 -25.29 -3.56
CA ILE A 156 23.16 -26.00 -2.41
C ILE A 156 22.75 -25.56 -0.98
N ASP A 157 21.92 -26.45 -0.40
CA ASP A 157 21.80 -26.99 0.98
C ASP A 157 21.88 -26.09 2.22
N GLU A 158 20.79 -26.00 2.99
CA GLU A 158 20.59 -26.74 4.25
C GLU A 158 19.20 -26.43 4.85
N ALA A 159 18.62 -27.41 5.52
CA ALA A 159 17.26 -27.40 6.04
C ALA A 159 17.11 -26.59 7.35
N SER A 160 16.06 -25.78 7.44
CA SER A 160 15.39 -25.52 8.72
C SER A 160 13.91 -25.23 8.51
N ASN A 161 13.09 -26.19 8.92
CA ASN A 161 11.67 -26.04 9.18
C ASN A 161 11.46 -24.88 10.16
N LEU A 162 10.74 -23.84 9.76
CA LEU A 162 10.16 -22.89 10.71
C LEU A 162 8.80 -22.41 10.20
N ASP A 163 7.86 -23.36 10.22
CA ASP A 163 6.44 -23.05 10.29
C ASP A 163 6.18 -22.53 11.71
N THR A 164 6.13 -21.21 11.88
CA THR A 164 5.70 -20.60 13.16
C THR A 164 4.85 -19.39 12.86
N VAL A 165 3.55 -19.65 12.76
CA VAL A 165 2.50 -18.65 12.86
C VAL A 165 2.51 -18.14 14.30
N PHE A 166 2.81 -16.86 14.50
CA PHE A 166 2.63 -16.22 15.81
C PHE A 166 1.20 -15.72 15.91
N GLU A 167 0.42 -16.30 16.83
CA GLU A 167 -0.83 -15.70 17.26
C GLU A 167 -0.54 -14.38 17.98
N VAL A 168 -1.22 -13.31 17.57
CA VAL A 168 -1.17 -12.02 18.26
C VAL A 168 -2.23 -12.09 19.35
N GLU A 169 -1.82 -12.34 20.60
CA GLU A 169 -2.70 -12.18 21.76
C GLU A 169 -3.23 -10.74 21.79
N GLY A 170 -4.55 -10.60 21.72
CA GLY A 170 -5.22 -9.32 21.92
C GLY A 170 -5.15 -8.95 23.41
N ASP A 171 -4.56 -7.80 23.72
CA ASP A 171 -4.58 -7.23 25.07
C ASP A 171 -6.04 -6.98 25.50
N VAL A 172 -6.57 -7.88 26.35
CA VAL A 172 -7.77 -7.64 27.15
C VAL A 172 -7.38 -6.67 28.25
N GLN A 173 -7.81 -5.41 28.14
CA GLN A 173 -7.67 -4.44 29.22
C GLN A 173 -8.56 -4.86 30.40
N GLN A 174 -7.90 -5.06 31.54
CA GLN A 174 -8.51 -5.38 32.85
C GLN A 174 -9.54 -4.31 33.25
N GLU A 175 -10.68 -4.79 33.76
CA GLU A 175 -11.67 -4.00 34.49
C GLU A 175 -10.99 -3.27 35.66
N GLY A 176 -11.01 -1.94 35.61
CA GLY A 176 -10.71 -1.07 36.74
C GLY A 176 -11.99 -0.38 37.18
N GLU A 177 -12.52 -0.79 38.32
CA GLU A 177 -13.56 -0.05 39.04
C GLU A 177 -13.07 1.36 39.37
N ALA A 178 -13.78 2.37 38.85
CA ALA A 178 -13.75 3.72 39.39
C ALA A 178 -15.17 4.28 39.36
N ALA A 179 -15.87 4.14 40.48
CA ALA A 179 -17.11 4.84 40.75
C ALA A 179 -16.88 6.36 40.62
N SER A 180 -17.65 7.01 39.76
CA SER A 180 -17.85 8.46 39.83
C SER A 180 -19.29 8.77 39.42
N GLU A 181 -20.03 9.31 40.39
CA GLU A 181 -21.42 9.75 40.29
C GLU A 181 -21.61 10.77 39.16
N PHE A 182 -22.58 10.51 38.29
CA PHE A 182 -23.11 11.53 37.37
C PHE A 182 -24.52 11.91 37.82
N VAL A 183 -24.64 13.10 38.42
CA VAL A 183 -25.92 13.71 38.80
C VAL A 183 -26.66 14.13 37.52
N ALA A 184 -27.78 13.48 37.25
CA ALA A 184 -28.72 13.92 36.23
C ALA A 184 -29.47 15.18 36.70
N LYS A 185 -29.32 16.29 35.98
CA LYS A 185 -30.32 17.36 35.96
C LYS A 185 -31.07 17.30 34.64
N SER A 186 -32.26 16.73 34.72
CA SER A 186 -33.32 16.85 33.73
C SER A 186 -33.79 18.31 33.68
N SER A 187 -33.82 18.86 32.47
CA SER A 187 -34.45 20.15 32.15
C SER A 187 -35.63 19.85 31.22
N GLU A 188 -36.84 19.85 31.77
CA GLU A 188 -38.08 20.00 31.01
C GLU A 188 -38.93 21.09 31.69
N ARG A 189 -39.08 22.21 30.96
CA ARG A 189 -40.09 23.28 31.06
C ARG A 189 -40.24 24.05 32.37
#